data_AF-A0A6I8NZJ2-F1
#
_entry.id   AF-A0A6I8NZJ2-F1
#
_cell.length_a   1.000
_cell.length_b   1.000
_cell.length_c   1.000
_cell.angle_alpha   90.00
_cell.angle_beta   90.00
_cell.angle_gamma   90.00
#
_symmetry.space_group_name_H-M   'P 1'
#
loop_
_entity.id
_entity.type
_entity.pdbx_description
1 polymer ?
#
loop_
_entity_poly.entity_id
_entity_poly.type
_entity_poly.pdbx_seq_one_letter_code
_entity_poly.pdbx_strand_id
1 'polypeptide(L)'
;MGGRRTRGAVDFIAEAGTFGYWDFFRGYLLPNLPCLFSADFTEGWGSRRRWVTADGRPDFDYLLRRFGGSPPRGGGGGGRRGSRVPIPRSGDGPAVAGDAVVPVADCDAREFDANPKERMPLRDYLAYWTEHIRRGYASPRGCLYLKDWHMTRSFPRHEAYTTPVHFSSDWLNEYCDARGADDYRFVYMGPRGSWTPFHADVFRSFSWSANVCGRKRWLLFPPGREDLLRDGHGRLPFDATAAAPAPPPLEVIQEAGEVVFVPSGWHHQVYNLVGAVRPGGGGGGAGAGGARLEPGPSAGRHHLHQPQLGQRRQRGRRVELPAGPAGGRPARGGPVAGRHGRLASPLPGAADGAGGRGAGTGARRPRPSPSRS
;
A
#
# COMPACT_ATOMS: atom_id res chain seq x y z
N MET A 1 -9.35 -25.29 -10.68
CA MET A 1 -9.30 -24.56 -9.40
C MET A 1 -7.93 -24.82 -8.80
N GLY A 2 -6.96 -23.92 -9.04
CA GLY A 2 -5.62 -24.00 -8.45
C GLY A 2 -5.68 -23.82 -6.94
N GLY A 3 -4.89 -24.59 -6.20
CA GLY A 3 -5.03 -24.81 -4.76
C GLY A 3 -4.87 -23.55 -3.92
N ARG A 4 -5.99 -22.99 -3.47
CA ARG A 4 -6.02 -21.97 -2.41
C ARG A 4 -5.66 -22.65 -1.09
N ARG A 5 -4.63 -22.15 -0.42
CA ARG A 5 -4.24 -22.59 0.92
C ARG A 5 -4.44 -21.42 1.87
N THR A 6 -4.75 -21.69 3.12
CA THR A 6 -4.74 -20.64 4.15
C THR A 6 -3.34 -20.55 4.75
N ARG A 7 -2.83 -19.33 4.95
CA ARG A 7 -1.60 -19.09 5.71
C ARG A 7 -1.91 -18.12 6.85
N GLY A 8 -2.02 -18.64 8.06
CA GLY A 8 -2.60 -17.89 9.17
C GLY A 8 -4.09 -17.66 8.94
N ALA A 9 -4.53 -16.41 9.03
CA ALA A 9 -5.95 -16.05 8.97
C ALA A 9 -6.44 -15.51 7.61
N VAL A 10 -5.59 -15.53 6.58
CA VAL A 10 -5.92 -15.05 5.22
C VAL A 10 -5.59 -16.09 4.15
N ASP A 11 -6.24 -15.95 3.00
CA ASP A 11 -5.95 -16.77 1.82
C ASP A 11 -4.55 -16.49 1.28
N PHE A 12 -3.83 -17.56 0.95
CA PHE A 12 -2.50 -17.55 0.36
C PHE A 12 -2.57 -17.95 -1.13
N ILE A 13 -2.16 -17.03 -1.98
CA ILE A 13 -2.13 -17.15 -3.43
C ILE A 13 -0.72 -17.58 -3.83
N ALA A 14 -0.55 -18.88 -4.09
CA ALA A 14 0.76 -19.49 -4.24
C ALA A 14 1.41 -19.24 -5.61
N GLU A 15 0.66 -19.30 -6.71
CA GLU A 15 1.23 -19.38 -8.06
C GLU A 15 0.88 -18.14 -8.89
N ALA A 16 1.89 -17.43 -9.37
CA ALA A 16 1.71 -16.24 -10.21
C ALA A 16 1.14 -16.55 -11.61
N GLY A 17 1.48 -17.72 -12.17
CA GLY A 17 1.09 -18.09 -13.54
C GLY A 17 -0.38 -18.49 -13.71
N THR A 18 -1.07 -18.85 -12.62
CA THR A 18 -2.44 -19.41 -12.67
C THR A 18 -3.49 -18.50 -12.04
N PHE A 19 -3.09 -17.36 -11.49
CA PHE A 19 -3.97 -16.42 -10.80
C PHE A 19 -4.00 -15.07 -11.52
N GLY A 20 -5.09 -14.75 -12.21
CA GLY A 20 -5.22 -13.52 -13.01
C GLY A 20 -5.89 -12.36 -12.26
N TYR A 21 -5.95 -11.20 -12.92
CA TYR A 21 -6.67 -10.03 -12.40
C TYR A 21 -8.13 -10.35 -12.06
N TRP A 22 -8.83 -11.12 -12.90
CA TRP A 22 -10.25 -11.45 -12.65
C TRP A 22 -10.46 -12.35 -11.45
N ASP A 23 -9.53 -13.27 -11.16
CA ASP A 23 -9.57 -14.10 -9.95
C ASP A 23 -9.38 -13.23 -8.71
N PHE A 24 -8.44 -12.28 -8.76
CA PHE A 24 -8.24 -11.29 -7.71
C PHE A 24 -9.45 -10.39 -7.52
N PHE A 25 -9.98 -9.84 -8.61
CA PHE A 25 -11.11 -8.93 -8.59
C PHE A 25 -12.32 -9.57 -7.93
N ARG A 26 -12.73 -10.76 -8.39
CA ARG A 26 -13.92 -11.45 -7.89
C ARG A 26 -13.70 -12.05 -6.50
N GLY A 27 -12.49 -12.53 -6.21
CA GLY A 27 -12.17 -13.25 -4.97
C GLY A 27 -11.86 -12.33 -3.79
N TYR A 28 -11.30 -11.14 -4.03
CA TYR A 28 -10.71 -10.33 -2.96
C TYR A 28 -11.06 -8.84 -3.09
N LEU A 29 -10.88 -8.22 -4.27
CA LEU A 29 -11.13 -6.79 -4.43
C LEU A 29 -12.62 -6.44 -4.23
N LEU A 30 -13.50 -7.12 -4.97
CA LEU A 30 -14.95 -6.89 -4.92
C LEU A 30 -15.59 -7.25 -3.57
N PRO A 31 -15.28 -8.40 -2.93
CA PRO A 31 -15.81 -8.72 -1.60
C PRO A 31 -15.08 -7.99 -0.46
N ASN A 32 -14.06 -7.17 -0.75
CA ASN A 32 -13.27 -6.41 0.22
C ASN A 32 -12.55 -7.29 1.26
N LEU A 33 -11.87 -8.33 0.80
CA LEU A 33 -11.18 -9.33 1.63
C LEU A 33 -9.64 -9.27 1.45
N PRO A 34 -8.86 -9.32 2.54
CA PRO A 34 -7.41 -9.36 2.45
C PRO A 34 -6.92 -10.69 1.90
N CYS A 35 -5.78 -10.68 1.24
CA CYS A 35 -5.08 -11.88 0.79
C CYS A 35 -3.57 -11.67 0.78
N LEU A 36 -2.83 -12.78 0.73
CA LEU A 36 -1.37 -12.82 0.70
C LEU A 36 -0.91 -13.51 -0.58
N PHE A 37 -0.13 -12.81 -1.39
CA PHE A 37 0.52 -13.33 -2.58
C PHE A 37 1.91 -13.85 -2.23
N SER A 38 2.29 -14.97 -2.83
CA SER A 38 3.61 -15.57 -2.65
C SER A 38 4.75 -14.70 -3.20
N ALA A 39 5.98 -15.12 -2.94
CA ALA A 39 7.18 -14.49 -3.47
C ALA A 39 7.31 -14.60 -5.01
N ASP A 40 6.56 -15.48 -5.67
CA ASP A 40 6.63 -15.67 -7.13
C ASP A 40 6.20 -14.39 -7.87
N PHE A 41 5.23 -13.65 -7.31
CA PHE A 41 4.70 -12.42 -7.90
C PHE A 41 5.71 -11.27 -7.96
N THR A 42 6.80 -11.36 -7.21
CA THR A 42 7.81 -10.31 -7.11
C THR A 42 9.21 -10.76 -7.52
N GLU A 43 9.38 -12.01 -7.97
CA GLU A 43 10.70 -12.60 -8.29
C GLU A 43 11.51 -11.73 -9.26
N GLY A 44 10.84 -11.17 -10.27
CA GLY A 44 11.43 -10.31 -11.29
C GLY A 44 11.79 -8.89 -10.83
N TRP A 45 11.63 -8.51 -9.57
CA TRP A 45 11.82 -7.12 -9.14
C TRP A 45 13.29 -6.72 -8.94
N GLY A 46 13.62 -5.50 -9.38
CA GLY A 46 14.95 -4.94 -9.24
C GLY A 46 15.37 -4.72 -7.79
N SER A 47 14.43 -4.36 -6.92
CA SER A 47 14.66 -4.19 -5.48
C SER A 47 15.06 -5.50 -4.82
N ARG A 48 14.41 -6.63 -5.15
CA ARG A 48 14.78 -7.95 -4.62
C ARG A 48 16.17 -8.40 -5.06
N ARG A 49 16.61 -7.99 -6.26
CA ARG A 49 17.95 -8.31 -6.77
C ARG A 49 19.06 -7.41 -6.22
N ARG A 50 18.75 -6.14 -5.95
CA ARG A 50 19.79 -5.11 -5.70
C ARG A 50 19.79 -4.55 -4.28
N TRP A 51 18.66 -4.62 -3.57
CA TRP A 51 18.55 -4.07 -2.20
C TRP A 51 18.76 -5.13 -1.13
N VAL A 52 19.01 -6.36 -1.53
CA VAL A 52 19.13 -7.50 -0.63
C VAL A 52 20.46 -8.21 -0.90
N THR A 53 21.20 -8.48 0.16
CA THR A 53 22.43 -9.26 0.14
C THR A 53 22.13 -10.75 -0.03
N ALA A 54 23.15 -11.56 -0.34
CA ALA A 54 22.99 -13.01 -0.51
C ALA A 54 22.46 -13.75 0.74
N ASP A 55 22.70 -13.19 1.93
CA ASP A 55 22.19 -13.69 3.21
C ASP A 55 20.80 -13.12 3.59
N GLY A 56 20.13 -12.44 2.67
CA GLY A 56 18.75 -11.98 2.84
C GLY A 56 18.58 -10.71 3.68
N ARG A 57 19.66 -9.93 3.86
CA ARG A 57 19.66 -8.68 4.63
C ARG A 57 19.58 -7.47 3.69
N PRO A 58 19.18 -6.27 4.17
CA PRO A 58 19.27 -5.07 3.36
C PRO A 58 20.74 -4.79 2.94
N ASP A 59 20.96 -4.52 1.66
CA ASP A 59 22.27 -4.13 1.13
C ASP A 59 22.50 -2.62 1.36
N PHE A 60 22.95 -2.27 2.57
CA PHE A 60 23.26 -0.88 2.94
C PHE A 60 24.32 -0.25 2.04
N ASP A 61 25.26 -1.04 1.56
CA ASP A 61 26.33 -0.61 0.68
C ASP A 61 25.78 -0.16 -0.68
N TYR A 62 24.91 -0.96 -1.29
CA TYR A 62 24.19 -0.60 -2.50
C TYR A 62 23.31 0.64 -2.27
N LEU A 63 22.50 0.64 -1.20
CA LEU A 63 21.59 1.74 -0.89
C LEU A 63 22.36 3.06 -0.68
N LEU A 64 23.48 3.02 0.04
CA LEU A 64 24.33 4.18 0.27
C LEU A 64 24.97 4.68 -1.03
N ARG A 65 25.54 3.79 -1.85
CA ARG A 65 26.13 4.18 -3.15
C ARG A 65 25.08 4.79 -4.08
N ARG A 66 23.88 4.22 -4.10
CA ARG A 66 22.84 4.60 -5.06
C ARG A 66 22.08 5.86 -4.64
N PHE A 67 21.79 6.00 -3.34
CA PHE A 67 20.85 6.98 -2.79
C PHE A 67 21.39 7.80 -1.63
N GLY A 68 22.56 7.45 -1.08
CA GLY A 68 23.15 8.15 0.06
C GLY A 68 24.01 9.36 -0.32
N GLY A 69 24.62 9.36 -1.51
CA GLY A 69 25.34 10.50 -2.08
C GLY A 69 26.84 10.40 -1.86
N SER A 70 27.59 11.44 -2.21
CA SER A 70 28.98 11.56 -1.74
C SER A 70 29.00 12.17 -0.34
N PRO A 71 29.90 11.75 0.58
CA PRO A 71 30.09 12.48 1.83
C PRO A 71 30.41 13.95 1.50
N PRO A 72 29.95 14.91 2.33
CA PRO A 72 30.26 16.32 2.09
C PRO A 72 31.78 16.46 1.97
N ARG A 73 32.24 17.08 0.89
CA ARG A 73 33.66 17.41 0.73
C ARG A 73 33.99 18.41 1.83
N GLY A 74 34.56 17.91 2.93
CA GLY A 74 35.12 18.75 3.98
C GLY A 74 36.09 19.74 3.34
N GLY A 75 35.87 21.03 3.60
CA GLY A 75 36.81 22.06 3.20
C GLY A 75 38.18 21.81 3.84
N GLY A 76 39.21 21.81 3.00
CA GLY A 76 40.60 22.17 3.32
C GLY A 76 41.32 21.42 4.45
N GLY A 77 42.25 20.54 4.09
CA GLY A 77 43.28 20.04 5.00
C GLY A 77 44.17 18.97 4.37
N GLY A 78 45.39 19.37 3.99
CA GLY A 78 46.31 18.61 3.13
C GLY A 78 46.72 17.20 3.54
N GLY A 79 46.91 16.35 2.52
CA GLY A 79 48.07 15.48 2.37
C GLY A 79 47.99 14.05 2.92
N ARG A 80 47.86 13.05 2.03
CA ARG A 80 48.98 12.23 1.51
C ARG A 80 48.45 11.01 0.75
N ARG A 81 49.26 10.59 -0.23
CA ARG A 81 49.03 9.50 -1.19
C ARG A 81 48.86 8.13 -0.51
N GLY A 82 47.99 7.30 -1.10
CA GLY A 82 48.26 5.86 -1.22
C GLY A 82 47.16 4.92 -0.76
N SER A 83 46.20 4.62 -1.64
CA SER A 83 45.70 3.25 -1.86
C SER A 83 44.84 3.22 -3.13
N ARG A 84 45.14 2.27 -4.03
CA ARG A 84 44.37 2.01 -5.26
C ARG A 84 43.01 1.43 -4.86
N VAL A 85 41.95 2.19 -5.09
CA VAL A 85 40.58 1.65 -5.10
C VAL A 85 40.40 0.82 -6.38
N PRO A 86 39.82 -0.39 -6.34
CA PRO A 86 39.59 -1.19 -7.54
C PRO A 86 38.64 -0.45 -8.49
N ILE A 87 39.02 -0.37 -9.77
CA ILE A 87 38.18 0.17 -10.84
C ILE A 87 37.06 -0.85 -11.13
N PRO A 88 35.77 -0.45 -11.14
CA PRO A 88 34.68 -1.34 -11.54
C PRO A 88 34.84 -1.78 -13.00
N ARG A 89 34.50 -3.04 -13.29
CA ARG A 89 34.49 -3.57 -14.66
C ARG A 89 33.49 -2.80 -15.53
N SER A 90 33.88 -2.53 -16.76
CA SER A 90 33.12 -1.77 -17.77
C SER A 90 31.77 -2.41 -18.05
N GLY A 91 30.70 -1.76 -17.60
CA GLY A 91 29.30 -2.16 -17.83
C GLY A 91 28.31 -1.27 -17.08
N ASP A 92 28.70 -0.77 -15.90
CA ASP A 92 27.90 0.17 -15.12
C ASP A 92 28.34 1.61 -15.44
N GLY A 93 27.49 2.37 -16.12
CA GLY A 93 27.67 3.82 -16.26
C GLY A 93 27.79 4.51 -14.90
N PRO A 94 28.39 5.72 -14.81
CA PRO A 94 28.63 6.38 -13.54
C PRO A 94 27.32 6.55 -12.78
N ALA A 95 27.20 5.85 -11.65
CA ALA A 95 26.09 6.02 -10.73
C ALA A 95 26.10 7.47 -10.25
N VAL A 96 25.13 8.26 -10.68
CA VAL A 96 24.84 9.54 -10.02
C VAL A 96 24.40 9.19 -8.60
N ALA A 97 25.32 9.25 -7.66
CA ALA A 97 25.05 9.02 -6.24
C ALA A 97 24.05 10.09 -5.79
N GLY A 98 22.82 9.68 -5.46
CA GLY A 98 21.79 10.61 -5.01
C GLY A 98 22.03 11.04 -3.57
N ASP A 99 21.77 12.29 -3.18
CA ASP A 99 21.81 12.75 -1.79
C ASP A 99 20.40 12.72 -1.19
N ALA A 100 19.84 11.51 -1.03
CA ALA A 100 18.44 11.37 -0.63
C ALA A 100 18.25 11.82 0.82
N VAL A 101 17.30 12.71 1.03
CA VAL A 101 16.80 13.07 2.36
C VAL A 101 15.46 12.40 2.56
N VAL A 102 15.38 11.53 3.56
CA VAL A 102 14.28 10.60 3.79
C VAL A 102 13.49 10.94 5.05
N PRO A 103 12.17 10.71 5.06
CA PRO A 103 11.35 10.78 6.26
C PRO A 103 11.65 9.61 7.21
N VAL A 104 11.96 9.92 8.47
CA VAL A 104 12.29 8.95 9.52
C VAL A 104 11.42 9.21 10.73
N ALA A 105 10.71 8.19 11.19
CA ALA A 105 9.85 8.24 12.36
C ALA A 105 10.53 7.69 13.60
N ASP A 106 10.23 8.25 14.77
CA ASP A 106 10.62 7.66 16.06
C ASP A 106 9.49 6.78 16.60
N CYS A 107 9.70 5.45 16.59
CA CYS A 107 8.70 4.48 17.04
C CYS A 107 8.47 4.48 18.56
N ASP A 108 9.37 5.07 19.35
CA ASP A 108 9.25 5.15 20.81
C ASP A 108 8.56 6.45 21.25
N ALA A 109 8.37 7.40 20.32
CA ALA A 109 7.64 8.62 20.54
C ALA A 109 6.22 8.54 19.95
N ARG A 110 5.29 9.23 20.64
CA ARG A 110 3.90 9.40 20.21
C ARG A 110 3.59 10.89 20.12
N GLU A 111 3.15 11.33 18.94
CA GLU A 111 2.60 12.65 18.72
C GLU A 111 1.19 12.48 18.15
N PHE A 112 0.18 12.82 18.96
CA PHE A 112 -1.23 12.45 18.69
C PHE A 112 -1.38 10.94 18.48
N ASP A 113 -1.85 10.51 17.31
CA ASP A 113 -2.07 9.10 16.97
C ASP A 113 -1.05 8.59 15.94
N ALA A 114 0.12 9.24 15.85
CA ALA A 114 1.20 8.85 14.95
C ALA A 114 2.58 8.91 15.63
N ASN A 115 3.56 8.21 15.05
CA ASN A 115 4.96 8.46 15.37
C ASN A 115 5.44 9.73 14.67
N PRO A 116 6.06 10.68 15.40
CA PRO A 116 6.59 11.91 14.84
C PRO A 116 7.69 11.61 13.83
N LYS A 117 7.82 12.47 12.80
CA LYS A 117 8.78 12.29 11.70
C LYS A 117 9.74 13.47 11.58
N GLU A 118 11.00 13.17 11.36
CA GLU A 118 12.02 14.13 10.93
C GLU A 118 12.52 13.82 9.51
N ARG A 119 13.15 14.81 8.88
CA ARG A 119 13.88 14.61 7.62
C ARG A 119 15.34 14.33 7.93
N MET A 120 15.87 13.22 7.43
CA MET A 120 17.24 12.78 7.70
C MET A 120 17.92 12.38 6.38
N PRO A 121 19.20 12.72 6.16
CA PRO A 121 19.97 12.14 5.06
C PRO A 121 19.96 10.60 5.16
N LEU A 122 19.71 9.90 4.04
CA LEU A 122 19.65 8.43 4.04
C LEU A 122 20.95 7.81 4.57
N ARG A 123 22.09 8.42 4.27
CA ARG A 123 23.40 8.02 4.82
C ARG A 123 23.42 7.96 6.35
N ASP A 124 22.80 8.92 7.01
CA ASP A 124 22.79 9.02 8.47
C ASP A 124 21.81 8.01 9.06
N TYR A 125 20.70 7.77 8.35
CA TYR A 125 19.75 6.72 8.71
C TYR A 125 20.39 5.33 8.63
N LEU A 126 21.11 5.03 7.55
CA LEU A 126 21.83 3.75 7.39
C LEU A 126 22.95 3.60 8.42
N ALA A 127 23.66 4.68 8.75
CA ALA A 127 24.66 4.68 9.82
C ALA A 127 24.03 4.41 11.19
N TYR A 128 22.91 5.08 11.52
CA TYR A 128 22.12 4.81 12.71
C TYR A 128 21.71 3.33 12.76
N TRP A 129 21.17 2.79 11.66
CA TRP A 129 20.64 1.44 11.64
C TRP A 129 21.76 0.40 11.81
N THR A 130 22.91 0.63 11.17
CA THR A 130 24.11 -0.19 11.38
C THR A 130 24.51 -0.23 12.85
N GLU A 131 24.58 0.92 13.52
CA GLU A 131 24.93 0.99 14.93
C GLU A 131 23.86 0.36 15.84
N HIS A 132 22.59 0.56 15.51
CA HIS A 132 21.47 -0.03 16.23
C HIS A 132 21.54 -1.56 16.22
N ILE A 133 21.92 -2.18 15.09
CA ILE A 133 22.18 -3.62 15.01
C ILE A 133 23.38 -4.02 15.88
N ARG A 134 24.50 -3.28 15.79
CA ARG A 134 25.71 -3.58 16.58
C ARG A 134 25.47 -3.54 18.09
N ARG A 135 24.57 -2.67 18.54
CA ARG A 135 24.17 -2.54 19.96
C ARG A 135 23.06 -3.50 20.39
N GLY A 136 22.70 -4.50 19.57
CA GLY A 136 21.66 -5.46 19.92
C GLY A 136 20.26 -4.85 19.92
N TYR A 137 19.98 -3.93 19.00
CA TYR A 137 18.69 -3.21 18.83
C TYR A 137 18.36 -2.25 19.98
N ALA A 138 19.40 -1.66 20.58
CA ALA A 138 19.28 -0.57 21.54
C ALA A 138 19.90 0.71 20.96
N SER A 139 19.24 1.85 21.11
CA SER A 139 19.79 3.15 20.72
C SER A 139 19.27 4.26 21.63
N PRO A 140 20.12 5.23 22.02
CA PRO A 140 19.66 6.41 22.74
C PRO A 140 18.72 7.31 21.90
N ARG A 141 18.71 7.13 20.58
CA ARG A 141 17.80 7.83 19.65
C ARG A 141 16.45 7.13 19.48
N GLY A 142 16.16 6.10 20.26
CA GLY A 142 14.98 5.25 20.09
C GLY A 142 15.06 4.34 18.87
N CYS A 143 13.93 3.72 18.53
CA CYS A 143 13.74 2.87 17.35
C CYS A 143 13.28 3.70 16.14
N LEU A 144 14.19 4.03 15.23
CA LEU A 144 13.91 4.88 14.08
C LEU A 144 13.47 4.07 12.85
N TYR A 145 12.40 4.52 12.21
CA TYR A 145 11.75 3.86 11.08
C TYR A 145 11.62 4.79 9.88
N LEU A 146 12.37 4.54 8.81
CA LEU A 146 12.17 5.24 7.55
C LEU A 146 10.81 4.85 6.99
N LYS A 147 9.90 5.81 6.83
CA LYS A 147 8.52 5.57 6.39
C LYS A 147 8.02 6.69 5.50
N ASP A 148 7.20 6.35 4.51
CA ASP A 148 6.61 7.31 3.56
C ASP A 148 7.64 7.94 2.60
N TRP A 149 8.72 7.23 2.26
CA TRP A 149 9.71 7.76 1.32
C TRP A 149 9.26 7.59 -0.14
N HIS A 150 9.01 8.72 -0.81
CA HIS A 150 8.67 8.84 -2.23
C HIS A 150 9.88 8.57 -3.16
N MET A 151 10.42 7.35 -3.09
CA MET A 151 11.62 6.95 -3.84
C MET A 151 11.35 6.93 -5.35
N THR A 152 10.19 6.44 -5.79
CA THR A 152 9.86 6.34 -7.22
C THR A 152 9.82 7.71 -7.87
N ARG A 153 9.19 8.70 -7.22
CA ARG A 153 9.25 10.10 -7.66
C ARG A 153 10.66 10.70 -7.64
N SER A 154 11.46 10.40 -6.60
CA SER A 154 12.82 10.94 -6.46
C SER A 154 13.83 10.29 -7.43
N PHE A 155 13.61 9.03 -7.78
CA PHE A 155 14.50 8.19 -8.58
C PHE A 155 13.71 7.35 -9.61
N PRO A 156 13.00 7.99 -10.57
CA PRO A 156 12.05 7.31 -11.46
C PRO A 156 12.67 6.26 -12.38
N ARG A 157 13.99 6.37 -12.66
CA ARG A 157 14.75 5.42 -13.49
C ARG A 157 15.35 4.26 -12.70
N HIS A 158 15.07 4.13 -11.40
CA HIS A 158 15.70 3.11 -10.57
C HIS A 158 15.10 1.71 -10.77
N GLU A 159 13.91 1.60 -11.39
CA GLU A 159 13.26 0.32 -11.71
C GLU A 159 13.25 -0.64 -10.50
N ALA A 160 12.74 -0.16 -9.37
CA ALA A 160 12.68 -0.95 -8.14
C ALA A 160 11.71 -2.14 -8.28
N TYR A 161 10.58 -1.94 -8.93
CA TYR A 161 9.54 -2.93 -9.08
C TYR A 161 8.73 -2.66 -10.35
N THR A 162 7.90 -3.63 -10.72
CA THR A 162 6.84 -3.47 -11.71
C THR A 162 5.53 -3.77 -11.01
N THR A 163 4.52 -2.92 -11.21
CA THR A 163 3.18 -3.12 -10.63
C THR A 163 2.58 -4.44 -11.12
N PRO A 164 2.28 -5.40 -10.22
CA PRO A 164 1.56 -6.61 -10.59
C PRO A 164 0.22 -6.28 -11.24
N VAL A 165 -0.21 -7.07 -12.23
CA VAL A 165 -1.46 -6.84 -12.98
C VAL A 165 -2.68 -6.79 -12.06
N HIS A 166 -2.65 -7.50 -10.93
CA HIS A 166 -3.72 -7.52 -9.93
C HIS A 166 -3.99 -6.13 -9.34
N PHE A 167 -2.98 -5.27 -9.30
CA PHE A 167 -3.05 -3.92 -8.74
C PHE A 167 -2.98 -2.83 -9.82
N SER A 168 -3.20 -3.18 -11.10
CA SER A 168 -3.07 -2.21 -12.20
C SER A 168 -4.19 -1.19 -12.28
N SER A 169 -5.31 -1.39 -11.57
CA SER A 169 -6.38 -0.39 -11.45
C SER A 169 -6.01 0.64 -10.37
N ASP A 170 -5.09 1.55 -10.67
CA ASP A 170 -4.46 2.44 -9.69
C ASP A 170 -4.78 3.92 -9.98
N TRP A 171 -6.04 4.30 -9.72
CA TRP A 171 -6.55 5.63 -10.11
C TRP A 171 -5.83 6.79 -9.40
N LEU A 172 -5.32 6.58 -8.19
CA LEU A 172 -4.59 7.63 -7.47
C LEU A 172 -3.24 7.89 -8.13
N ASN A 173 -2.48 6.83 -8.45
CA ASN A 173 -1.21 7.04 -9.13
C ASN A 173 -1.40 7.43 -10.61
N GLU A 174 -2.42 6.94 -11.31
CA GLU A 174 -2.75 7.43 -12.67
C GLU A 174 -2.99 8.95 -12.68
N TYR A 175 -3.75 9.46 -11.70
CA TYR A 175 -3.98 10.89 -11.53
C TYR A 175 -2.69 11.66 -11.20
N CYS A 176 -1.88 11.12 -10.30
CA CYS A 176 -0.62 11.70 -9.87
C CYS A 176 0.42 11.76 -11.00
N ASP A 177 0.57 10.66 -11.74
CA ASP A 177 1.47 10.53 -12.89
C ASP A 177 1.07 11.50 -14.01
N ALA A 178 -0.23 11.62 -14.29
CA ALA A 178 -0.75 12.56 -15.28
C ALA A 178 -0.48 14.04 -14.91
N ARG A 179 -0.40 14.37 -13.62
CA ARG A 179 -0.07 15.71 -13.13
C ARG A 179 1.41 15.95 -12.87
N GLY A 180 2.21 14.89 -12.71
CA GLY A 180 3.62 14.97 -12.30
C GLY A 180 3.85 15.62 -10.93
N ALA A 181 2.82 15.68 -10.08
CA ALA A 181 2.87 16.47 -8.83
C ALA A 181 3.35 15.66 -7.63
N ASP A 182 2.92 14.39 -7.53
CA ASP A 182 3.24 13.52 -6.40
C ASP A 182 3.14 12.04 -6.79
N ASP A 183 3.36 11.12 -5.85
CA ASP A 183 3.09 9.70 -6.00
C ASP A 183 2.56 9.08 -4.70
N TYR A 184 1.64 8.13 -4.82
CA TYR A 184 1.26 7.22 -3.74
C TYR A 184 2.12 5.97 -3.87
N ARG A 185 3.44 6.12 -3.73
CA ARG A 185 4.41 5.02 -3.80
C ARG A 185 5.53 5.28 -2.81
N PHE A 186 5.51 4.53 -1.72
CA PHE A 186 6.32 4.74 -0.55
C PHE A 186 7.28 3.58 -0.31
N VAL A 187 8.46 3.92 0.19
CA VAL A 187 9.41 2.95 0.74
C VAL A 187 9.39 3.06 2.25
N TYR A 188 9.37 1.91 2.92
CA TYR A 188 9.59 1.83 4.36
C TYR A 188 10.77 0.93 4.64
N MET A 189 11.62 1.30 5.59
CA MET A 189 12.81 0.54 5.94
C MET A 189 13.03 0.71 7.44
N GLY A 190 13.19 -0.37 8.19
CA GLY A 190 13.35 -0.26 9.64
C GLY A 190 13.94 -1.49 10.31
N PRO A 191 14.66 -1.30 11.44
CA PRO A 191 15.15 -2.39 12.26
C PRO A 191 14.00 -3.22 12.85
N ARG A 192 14.33 -4.40 13.37
CA ARG A 192 13.44 -5.14 14.25
C ARG A 192 12.92 -4.21 15.35
N GLY A 193 11.62 -4.30 15.64
CA GLY A 193 10.97 -3.51 16.70
C GLY A 193 10.33 -2.23 16.19
N SER A 194 10.76 -1.73 15.02
CA SER A 194 10.04 -0.65 14.37
C SER A 194 8.64 -1.10 13.91
N TRP A 195 7.69 -0.19 13.96
CA TRP A 195 6.27 -0.52 13.75
C TRP A 195 5.47 0.68 13.26
N THR A 196 4.27 0.40 12.75
CA THR A 196 3.28 1.41 12.32
C THR A 196 2.06 1.31 13.23
N PRO A 197 1.60 2.42 13.84
CA PRO A 197 0.43 2.46 14.71
C PRO A 197 -0.86 1.98 14.05
N PHE A 198 -1.88 1.72 14.86
CA PHE A 198 -3.18 1.29 14.38
C PHE A 198 -3.85 2.37 13.52
N HIS A 199 -4.14 2.05 12.25
CA HIS A 199 -4.74 3.00 11.31
C HIS A 199 -5.49 2.28 10.17
N ALA A 200 -6.31 3.02 9.43
CA ALA A 200 -6.76 2.61 8.11
C ALA A 200 -6.20 3.58 7.07
N ASP A 201 -6.05 3.11 5.83
CA ASP A 201 -5.51 3.94 4.75
C ASP A 201 -6.38 5.16 4.45
N VAL A 202 -5.72 6.27 4.16
CA VAL A 202 -6.37 7.56 3.84
C VAL A 202 -7.26 7.43 2.60
N PHE A 203 -8.24 8.31 2.46
CA PHE A 203 -9.21 8.28 1.34
C PHE A 203 -10.03 6.99 1.20
N ARG A 204 -10.00 6.08 2.19
CA ARG A 204 -10.65 4.76 2.11
C ARG A 204 -10.24 4.00 0.85
N SER A 205 -8.95 4.02 0.63
CA SER A 205 -8.32 3.40 -0.53
C SER A 205 -7.91 1.96 -0.21
N PHE A 206 -7.63 1.16 -1.24
CA PHE A 206 -7.06 -0.18 -1.12
C PHE A 206 -5.54 -0.11 -1.22
N SER A 207 -4.76 -0.76 -0.35
CA SER A 207 -3.29 -0.78 -0.47
C SER A 207 -2.75 -2.18 -0.69
N TRP A 208 -1.49 -2.25 -1.13
CA TRP A 208 -0.76 -3.50 -1.19
C TRP A 208 0.71 -3.30 -0.79
N SER A 209 1.21 -4.27 -0.02
CA SER A 209 2.51 -4.22 0.62
C SER A 209 3.40 -5.33 0.18
N ALA A 210 4.50 -5.02 -0.50
CA ALA A 210 5.50 -6.02 -0.87
C ALA A 210 6.72 -5.96 0.04
N ASN A 211 7.00 -7.08 0.70
CA ASN A 211 8.11 -7.19 1.63
C ASN A 211 9.36 -7.66 0.89
N VAL A 212 10.36 -6.79 0.72
CA VAL A 212 11.56 -7.10 -0.09
C VAL A 212 12.53 -8.00 0.66
N CYS A 213 12.70 -7.79 1.97
CA CYS A 213 13.53 -8.62 2.84
C CYS A 213 13.00 -8.60 4.29
N GLY A 214 13.48 -9.52 5.13
CA GLY A 214 13.01 -9.63 6.52
C GLY A 214 11.58 -10.17 6.65
N ARG A 215 10.94 -9.93 7.80
CA ARG A 215 9.61 -10.45 8.14
C ARG A 215 8.75 -9.39 8.78
N LYS A 216 7.44 -9.45 8.56
CA LYS A 216 6.48 -8.52 9.17
C LYS A 216 5.32 -9.27 9.81
N ARG A 217 4.82 -8.72 10.91
CA ARG A 217 3.57 -9.14 11.55
C ARG A 217 2.51 -8.10 11.28
N TRP A 218 1.40 -8.53 10.71
CA TRP A 218 0.22 -7.71 10.45
C TRP A 218 -0.91 -8.13 11.37
N LEU A 219 -1.55 -7.14 11.98
CA LEU A 219 -2.83 -7.29 12.66
C LEU A 219 -3.87 -6.56 11.82
N LEU A 220 -4.85 -7.28 11.28
CA LEU A 220 -5.88 -6.76 10.38
C LEU A 220 -7.25 -6.86 11.06
N PHE A 221 -8.00 -5.76 11.02
CA PHE A 221 -9.33 -5.64 11.60
C PHE A 221 -10.33 -5.34 10.48
N PRO A 222 -11.36 -6.18 10.29
CA PRO A 222 -12.43 -5.91 9.35
C PRO A 222 -13.10 -4.56 9.64
N PRO A 223 -13.58 -3.82 8.62
CA PRO A 223 -14.28 -2.56 8.83
C PRO A 223 -15.43 -2.68 9.85
N GLY A 224 -15.51 -1.75 10.78
CA GLY A 224 -16.44 -1.73 11.90
C GLY A 224 -15.97 -2.48 13.15
N ARG A 225 -14.91 -3.31 13.08
CA ARG A 225 -14.34 -3.99 14.25
C ARG A 225 -13.47 -3.07 15.09
N GLU A 226 -12.93 -2.01 14.50
CA GLU A 226 -12.21 -0.94 15.19
C GLU A 226 -13.08 -0.23 16.24
N ASP A 227 -14.41 -0.19 16.06
CA ASP A 227 -15.32 0.51 16.98
C ASP A 227 -15.32 -0.10 18.37
N LEU A 228 -14.99 -1.39 18.47
CA LEU A 228 -14.84 -2.12 19.74
C LEU A 228 -13.57 -1.74 20.49
N LEU A 229 -12.64 -1.06 19.84
CA LEU A 229 -11.38 -0.61 20.43
C LEU A 229 -11.44 0.85 20.86
N ARG A 230 -12.55 1.54 20.59
CA ARG A 230 -12.69 2.94 20.95
C ARG A 230 -12.70 3.13 22.46
N ASP A 231 -12.01 4.15 22.93
CA ASP A 231 -12.10 4.61 24.30
C ASP A 231 -13.46 5.29 24.58
N GLY A 232 -13.69 5.69 25.84
CA GLY A 232 -14.90 6.42 26.25
C GLY A 232 -15.11 7.78 25.55
N HIS A 233 -14.11 8.27 24.81
CA HIS A 233 -14.17 9.49 24.00
C HIS A 233 -14.33 9.19 22.50
N GLY A 234 -14.51 7.93 22.11
CA GLY A 234 -14.66 7.50 20.72
C GLY A 234 -13.35 7.45 19.93
N ARG A 235 -12.19 7.57 20.58
CA ARG A 235 -10.88 7.57 19.92
C ARG A 235 -10.36 6.16 19.76
N LEU A 236 -9.75 5.88 18.63
CA LEU A 236 -9.07 4.61 18.40
C LEU A 236 -7.75 4.56 19.18
N PRO A 237 -7.30 3.35 19.59
CA PRO A 237 -6.04 3.23 20.31
C PRO A 237 -4.87 3.45 19.35
N PHE A 238 -3.76 3.95 19.90
CA PHE A 238 -2.50 4.06 19.17
C PHE A 238 -1.87 2.68 18.91
N ASP A 239 -1.93 1.81 19.91
CA ASP A 239 -1.53 0.40 19.84
C ASP A 239 -2.77 -0.49 20.08
N ALA A 240 -3.22 -1.18 19.04
CA ALA A 240 -4.37 -2.07 19.11
C ALA A 240 -4.16 -3.29 20.04
N THR A 241 -2.91 -3.62 20.38
CA THR A 241 -2.61 -4.75 21.27
C THR A 241 -2.80 -4.42 22.74
N ALA A 242 -2.81 -3.14 23.11
CA ALA A 242 -3.03 -2.69 24.48
C ALA A 242 -4.44 -3.02 25.01
N ALA A 243 -5.42 -3.20 24.12
CA ALA A 243 -6.82 -3.41 24.47
C ALA A 243 -7.26 -4.89 24.51
N ALA A 244 -6.37 -5.85 24.26
CA ALA A 244 -6.68 -7.29 24.20
C ALA A 244 -7.97 -7.60 23.39
N PRO A 245 -8.01 -7.28 22.09
CA PRO A 245 -9.24 -7.28 21.29
C PRO A 245 -9.94 -8.65 21.22
N ALA A 246 -11.28 -8.64 21.30
CA ALA A 246 -12.12 -9.84 21.20
C ALA A 246 -13.27 -9.70 20.16
N PRO A 247 -13.42 -10.65 19.20
CA PRO A 247 -12.40 -11.58 18.72
C PRO A 247 -11.06 -10.93 18.34
N PRO A 248 -9.98 -11.71 18.36
CA PRO A 248 -8.65 -11.24 17.97
C PRO A 248 -8.62 -10.80 16.50
N PRO A 249 -7.66 -9.94 16.12
CA PRO A 249 -7.47 -9.56 14.72
C PRO A 249 -7.11 -10.76 13.84
N LEU A 250 -7.30 -10.61 12.53
CA LEU A 250 -6.67 -11.51 11.58
C LEU A 250 -5.16 -11.23 11.60
N GLU A 251 -4.38 -12.24 11.98
CA GLU A 251 -2.93 -12.14 12.04
C GLU A 251 -2.27 -12.76 10.80
N VAL A 252 -1.33 -12.01 10.21
CA VAL A 252 -0.54 -12.46 9.05
C VAL A 252 0.94 -12.24 9.32
N ILE A 253 1.73 -13.30 9.13
CA ILE A 253 3.19 -13.19 9.07
C ILE A 253 3.60 -13.16 7.60
N GLN A 254 4.07 -11.99 7.17
CA GLN A 254 4.54 -11.76 5.81
C GLN A 254 6.05 -12.03 5.75
N GLU A 255 6.44 -12.96 4.90
CA GLU A 255 7.84 -13.33 4.64
C GLU A 255 8.44 -12.49 3.50
N ALA A 256 9.73 -12.68 3.23
CA ALA A 256 10.42 -11.99 2.14
C ALA A 256 9.85 -12.42 0.77
N GLY A 257 9.65 -11.43 -0.11
CA GLY A 257 9.06 -11.55 -1.44
C GLY A 257 7.53 -11.50 -1.48
N GLU A 258 6.84 -11.79 -0.38
CA GLU A 258 5.37 -11.86 -0.37
C GLU A 258 4.71 -10.49 -0.45
N VAL A 259 3.47 -10.45 -0.97
CA VAL A 259 2.66 -9.23 -1.08
C VAL A 259 1.36 -9.37 -0.29
N VAL A 260 1.12 -8.51 0.69
CA VAL A 260 -0.16 -8.41 1.40
C VAL A 260 -1.05 -7.43 0.66
N PHE A 261 -2.30 -7.81 0.37
CA PHE A 261 -3.34 -6.88 -0.07
C PHE A 261 -4.22 -6.48 1.12
N VAL A 262 -4.34 -5.16 1.35
CA VAL A 262 -5.17 -4.59 2.42
C VAL A 262 -6.36 -3.87 1.78
N PRO A 263 -7.59 -4.37 1.99
CA PRO A 263 -8.75 -3.76 1.38
C PRO A 263 -9.17 -2.44 2.03
N SER A 264 -10.00 -1.67 1.33
CA SER A 264 -10.49 -0.39 1.83
C SER A 264 -11.17 -0.52 3.19
N GLY A 265 -10.79 0.37 4.11
CA GLY A 265 -11.38 0.51 5.45
C GLY A 265 -10.92 -0.54 6.47
N TRP A 266 -10.02 -1.45 6.09
CA TRP A 266 -9.42 -2.38 7.03
C TRP A 266 -8.40 -1.66 7.91
N HIS A 267 -8.73 -1.53 9.19
CA HIS A 267 -7.76 -1.00 10.15
C HIS A 267 -6.67 -2.04 10.40
N HIS A 268 -5.44 -1.59 10.54
CA HIS A 268 -4.31 -2.47 10.63
C HIS A 268 -3.14 -1.87 11.39
N GLN A 269 -2.30 -2.76 11.91
CA GLN A 269 -1.08 -2.44 12.65
C GLN A 269 0.03 -3.38 12.21
N VAL A 270 1.24 -2.86 12.03
CA VAL A 270 2.34 -3.60 11.39
C VAL A 270 3.61 -3.50 12.20
N TYR A 271 4.25 -4.64 12.46
CA TYR A 271 5.53 -4.72 13.16
C TYR A 271 6.61 -5.33 12.27
N ASN A 272 7.80 -4.73 12.28
CA ASN A 272 9.00 -5.31 11.67
C ASN A 272 9.61 -6.34 12.64
N LEU A 273 9.64 -7.59 12.20
CA LEU A 273 10.18 -8.71 12.96
C LEU A 273 11.64 -9.00 12.57
N VAL A 274 12.26 -9.92 13.31
CA VAL A 274 13.53 -10.56 12.89
C VAL A 274 13.24 -11.63 11.84
N GLY A 275 14.17 -11.84 10.90
CA GLY A 275 14.25 -13.10 10.15
C GLY A 275 14.29 -14.30 11.12
N ALA A 276 13.52 -15.35 10.85
CA ALA A 276 13.52 -16.52 11.73
C ALA A 276 14.93 -17.13 11.81
N VAL A 277 15.45 -17.30 13.02
CA VAL A 277 16.53 -18.26 13.26
C VAL A 277 15.95 -19.64 12.98
N ARG A 278 16.44 -20.31 11.94
CA ARG A 278 16.12 -21.72 11.70
C ARG A 278 16.68 -22.52 12.90
N PRO A 279 15.89 -23.34 13.61
CA PRO A 279 16.46 -24.23 14.62
C PRO A 279 17.26 -25.31 13.89
N GLY A 280 18.60 -25.19 13.91
CA GLY A 280 19.51 -26.16 13.30
C GLY A 280 20.53 -25.49 12.37
N GLY A 281 21.70 -25.16 12.92
CA GLY A 281 22.87 -24.67 12.17
C GLY A 281 23.48 -23.44 12.85
N GLY A 282 24.48 -23.67 13.69
CA GLY A 282 25.20 -22.62 14.41
C GLY A 282 25.82 -21.58 13.48
N GLY A 283 25.55 -20.31 13.78
CA GLY A 283 26.11 -19.16 13.10
C GLY A 283 25.41 -17.89 13.56
N GLY A 284 25.96 -17.22 14.57
CA GLY A 284 25.43 -15.98 15.11
C GLY A 284 25.28 -14.93 14.01
N GLY A 285 24.04 -14.53 13.74
CA GLY A 285 23.73 -13.50 12.75
C GLY A 285 22.60 -12.62 13.26
N ALA A 286 22.94 -11.42 13.73
CA ALA A 286 21.98 -10.38 14.06
C ALA A 286 21.13 -10.04 12.82
N GLY A 287 19.81 -10.17 12.93
CA GLY A 287 18.87 -10.05 11.81
C GLY A 287 18.45 -8.61 11.53
N ALA A 288 18.94 -8.02 10.44
CA ALA A 288 18.48 -6.69 10.00
C ALA A 288 17.03 -6.74 9.50
N GLY A 289 16.23 -5.74 9.89
CA GLY A 289 14.82 -5.61 9.50
C GLY A 289 14.64 -5.22 8.03
N GLY A 290 13.40 -5.35 7.54
CA GLY A 290 13.07 -5.36 6.12
C GLY A 290 12.97 -4.00 5.43
N ALA A 291 13.28 -3.98 4.13
CA ALA A 291 12.81 -2.96 3.20
C ALA A 291 11.42 -3.36 2.67
N ARG A 292 10.48 -2.41 2.68
CA ARG A 292 9.09 -2.50 2.25
C ARG A 292 8.90 -1.54 1.09
N LEU A 293 8.21 -1.99 0.06
CA LEU A 293 7.68 -1.13 -0.99
C LEU A 293 6.15 -1.15 -0.87
N GLU A 294 5.57 0.01 -0.58
CA GLU A 294 4.13 0.29 -0.68
C GLU A 294 3.85 1.20 -1.85
N PRO A 295 3.55 0.66 -3.01
CA PRO A 295 2.61 1.33 -3.88
C PRO A 295 1.26 1.45 -3.17
N GLY A 296 0.96 2.70 -2.84
CA GLY A 296 -0.29 3.19 -2.29
C GLY A 296 -1.46 3.11 -3.27
N PRO A 297 -2.58 3.79 -2.96
CA PRO A 297 -3.76 2.96 -2.87
C PRO A 297 -4.82 3.21 -3.96
N SER A 298 -5.55 2.18 -4.38
CA SER A 298 -6.57 2.26 -5.44
C SER A 298 -7.91 2.75 -4.86
N ALA A 299 -8.63 3.61 -5.58
CA ALA A 299 -9.98 4.04 -5.23
C ALA A 299 -10.92 3.75 -6.40
N GLY A 300 -11.49 2.55 -6.47
CA GLY A 300 -12.59 2.25 -7.40
C GLY A 300 -13.93 2.72 -6.82
N ARG A 301 -14.52 3.79 -7.37
CA ARG A 301 -15.95 4.08 -7.13
C ARG A 301 -16.80 3.02 -7.83
N HIS A 302 -17.28 2.02 -7.10
CA HIS A 302 -18.48 1.28 -7.48
C HIS A 302 -19.65 1.79 -6.64
N HIS A 303 -20.62 2.44 -7.30
CA HIS A 303 -21.88 2.85 -6.70
C HIS A 303 -22.70 1.60 -6.36
N LEU A 304 -22.72 1.21 -5.10
CA LEU A 304 -23.84 0.47 -4.50
C LEU A 304 -24.43 1.37 -3.41
N HIS A 305 -25.67 1.77 -3.64
CA HIS A 305 -26.48 2.65 -2.80
C HIS A 305 -26.42 2.26 -1.32
N GLN A 306 -25.95 3.15 -0.45
CA GLN A 306 -26.42 3.25 0.94
C GLN A 306 -26.32 4.70 1.46
N PRO A 307 -27.23 5.11 2.38
CA PRO A 307 -27.63 6.49 2.56
C PRO A 307 -26.64 7.34 3.36
N GLN A 308 -26.60 8.62 3.01
CA GLN A 308 -25.78 9.67 3.62
C GLN A 308 -26.21 9.91 5.08
N LEU A 309 -25.28 9.66 6.02
CA LEU A 309 -25.36 10.23 7.37
C LEU A 309 -24.64 11.58 7.37
N GLY A 310 -25.40 12.61 7.73
CA GLY A 310 -25.12 14.02 7.48
C GLY A 310 -23.91 14.59 8.20
N GLN A 311 -23.10 15.33 7.45
CA GLN A 311 -22.15 16.28 8.02
C GLN A 311 -22.91 17.53 8.48
N ARG A 312 -22.91 17.77 9.80
CA ARG A 312 -23.33 19.04 10.39
C ARG A 312 -22.35 20.14 10.00
N ARG A 313 -22.89 21.17 9.34
CA ARG A 313 -22.23 22.44 9.02
C ARG A 313 -21.76 23.14 10.29
N GLN A 314 -20.47 23.47 10.38
CA GLN A 314 -20.02 24.60 11.19
C GLN A 314 -19.94 25.84 10.29
N ARG A 315 -20.65 26.90 10.69
CA ARG A 315 -20.65 28.22 10.06
C ARG A 315 -19.48 29.03 10.63
N GLY A 316 -18.80 29.79 9.76
CA GLY A 316 -18.21 31.07 10.15
C GLY A 316 -16.77 31.33 9.70
N ARG A 317 -16.60 31.81 8.47
CA ARG A 317 -16.01 33.14 8.16
C ARG A 317 -16.02 33.35 6.65
N ARG A 318 -16.63 34.48 6.26
CA ARG A 318 -16.89 34.92 4.89
C ARG A 318 -15.64 35.62 4.38
N VAL A 319 -15.04 35.13 3.30
CA VAL A 319 -14.05 35.87 2.51
C VAL A 319 -14.73 36.18 1.18
N GLU A 320 -15.00 37.45 0.94
CA GLU A 320 -15.57 37.95 -0.31
C GLU A 320 -14.49 37.96 -1.39
N LEU A 321 -14.80 37.38 -2.56
CA LEU A 321 -14.02 37.52 -3.79
C LEU A 321 -14.78 38.48 -4.73
N PRO A 322 -14.09 39.37 -5.46
CA PRO A 322 -14.75 40.38 -6.29
C PRO A 322 -15.42 39.79 -7.53
N ALA A 323 -16.59 40.32 -7.85
CA ALA A 323 -17.42 39.94 -8.98
C ALA A 323 -16.82 40.37 -10.33
N GLY A 324 -16.74 39.45 -11.28
CA GLY A 324 -16.52 39.75 -12.71
C GLY A 324 -17.83 40.14 -13.42
N PRO A 325 -17.78 40.93 -14.50
CA PRO A 325 -18.97 41.51 -15.10
C PRO A 325 -19.77 40.50 -15.94
N ALA A 326 -21.09 40.65 -15.91
CA ALA A 326 -22.08 39.87 -16.65
C ALA A 326 -22.59 40.62 -17.89
N GLY A 327 -22.84 39.88 -18.98
CA GLY A 327 -23.57 40.31 -20.18
C GLY A 327 -23.05 39.57 -21.43
N GLY A 328 -23.83 38.96 -22.32
CA GLY A 328 -25.27 38.95 -22.52
C GLY A 328 -25.74 37.79 -23.43
N ARG A 329 -27.05 37.73 -23.66
CA ARG A 329 -27.85 36.69 -24.32
C ARG A 329 -27.52 36.48 -25.82
N PRO A 330 -27.77 35.29 -26.41
CA PRO A 330 -27.77 35.13 -27.87
C PRO A 330 -29.16 35.41 -28.47
N ALA A 331 -29.17 36.08 -29.63
CA ALA A 331 -30.32 36.31 -30.47
C ALA A 331 -30.42 35.26 -31.60
N ARG A 332 -31.65 35.06 -32.08
CA ARG A 332 -32.10 34.11 -33.11
C ARG A 332 -31.56 34.43 -34.51
N GLY A 333 -31.36 33.40 -35.32
CA GLY A 333 -31.28 33.49 -36.79
C GLY A 333 -31.09 32.10 -37.43
N GLY A 334 -32.08 31.62 -38.18
CA GLY A 334 -31.90 30.57 -39.21
C GLY A 334 -31.95 31.19 -40.61
N PRO A 335 -32.16 30.40 -41.68
CA PRO A 335 -31.37 29.26 -42.15
C PRO A 335 -30.92 29.45 -43.63
N VAL A 336 -29.83 28.80 -44.09
CA VAL A 336 -29.56 28.60 -45.54
C VAL A 336 -28.90 27.24 -45.78
N ALA A 337 -29.22 26.69 -46.95
CA ALA A 337 -29.30 25.28 -47.34
C ALA A 337 -28.07 24.67 -48.04
N GLY A 338 -28.14 23.34 -48.18
CA GLY A 338 -27.54 22.53 -49.26
C GLY A 338 -26.28 21.77 -48.86
N ARG A 339 -26.04 20.50 -49.22
CA ARG A 339 -26.73 19.55 -50.12
C ARG A 339 -26.03 18.18 -49.96
N HIS A 340 -26.81 17.09 -49.96
CA HIS A 340 -26.50 15.69 -50.32
C HIS A 340 -25.36 14.95 -49.56
N GLY A 341 -25.48 13.67 -49.16
CA GLY A 341 -26.21 12.57 -49.78
C GLY A 341 -26.71 11.49 -48.82
N ARG A 342 -27.60 10.67 -49.39
CA ARG A 342 -28.44 9.63 -48.80
C ARG A 342 -27.68 8.33 -48.53
N LEU A 343 -28.23 7.49 -47.64
CA LEU A 343 -28.73 6.11 -47.86
C LEU A 343 -28.95 5.47 -46.46
N ALA A 344 -30.18 5.47 -45.93
CA ALA A 344 -31.25 4.47 -46.11
C ALA A 344 -31.02 3.16 -45.32
N SER A 345 -31.78 3.01 -44.23
CA SER A 345 -32.12 1.72 -43.58
C SER A 345 -33.02 0.86 -44.50
N PRO A 346 -33.26 -0.41 -44.13
CA PRO A 346 -34.61 -0.68 -43.60
C PRO A 346 -34.68 -1.73 -42.48
N LEU A 347 -35.63 -1.53 -41.56
CA LEU A 347 -36.39 -2.60 -40.88
C LEU A 347 -37.57 -3.00 -41.78
N PRO A 348 -38.07 -4.25 -41.66
CA PRO A 348 -39.38 -4.49 -41.03
C PRO A 348 -39.32 -5.74 -40.13
N GLY A 349 -40.27 -6.14 -39.28
CA GLY A 349 -41.68 -5.82 -39.04
C GLY A 349 -42.28 -6.98 -38.22
N ALA A 350 -43.30 -6.69 -37.42
CA ALA A 350 -43.90 -7.54 -36.37
C ALA A 350 -44.85 -8.65 -36.86
N ALA A 351 -45.17 -9.61 -35.96
CA ALA A 351 -46.46 -10.32 -35.75
C ALA A 351 -46.21 -11.49 -34.75
N ASP A 352 -46.78 -11.53 -33.55
CA ASP A 352 -48.16 -11.88 -33.12
C ASP A 352 -48.42 -13.37 -32.85
N GLY A 353 -49.17 -13.66 -31.76
CA GLY A 353 -49.81 -14.94 -31.44
C GLY A 353 -49.28 -15.63 -30.16
N ALA A 354 -49.80 -15.39 -28.95
CA ALA A 354 -51.08 -15.81 -28.36
C ALA A 354 -51.18 -17.31 -27.95
N GLY A 355 -51.50 -17.57 -26.68
CA GLY A 355 -52.44 -18.64 -26.31
C GLY A 355 -52.06 -19.65 -25.22
N GLY A 356 -52.84 -19.66 -24.12
CA GLY A 356 -53.10 -20.83 -23.24
C GLY A 356 -52.38 -20.81 -21.88
N ARG A 357 -52.94 -20.34 -20.75
CA ARG A 357 -54.10 -20.78 -19.91
C ARG A 357 -53.98 -22.17 -19.24
N GLY A 358 -54.14 -22.16 -17.91
CA GLY A 358 -54.45 -23.29 -17.01
C GLY A 358 -53.61 -23.23 -15.71
N ALA A 359 -54.01 -22.55 -14.63
CA ALA A 359 -54.94 -23.00 -13.56
C ALA A 359 -54.62 -24.44 -13.07
N GLY A 360 -54.43 -24.77 -11.79
CA GLY A 360 -54.60 -24.10 -10.50
C GLY A 360 -54.53 -25.16 -9.39
N THR A 361 -54.70 -24.74 -8.12
CA THR A 361 -54.73 -25.54 -6.87
C THR A 361 -53.35 -25.96 -6.34
N GLY A 362 -52.94 -25.77 -5.09
CA GLY A 362 -53.63 -25.39 -3.86
C GLY A 362 -53.23 -26.38 -2.77
N ALA A 363 -52.45 -25.95 -1.76
CA ALA A 363 -52.61 -26.31 -0.34
C ALA A 363 -51.33 -26.13 0.51
N ARG A 364 -51.47 -25.20 1.48
CA ARG A 364 -51.17 -25.33 2.91
C ARG A 364 -49.73 -25.61 3.38
N ARG A 365 -49.18 -24.56 4.02
CA ARG A 365 -48.24 -24.61 5.15
C ARG A 365 -48.83 -25.40 6.33
N PRO A 366 -47.95 -25.89 7.22
CA PRO A 366 -48.11 -25.56 8.63
C PRO A 366 -46.79 -25.12 9.31
N ARG A 367 -46.93 -24.20 10.27
CA ARG A 367 -46.04 -23.94 11.42
C ARG A 367 -46.95 -23.90 12.66
N PRO A 368 -46.43 -23.84 13.89
CA PRO A 368 -45.63 -24.83 14.62
C PRO A 368 -46.36 -25.25 15.92
N SER A 369 -45.87 -26.26 16.63
CA SER A 369 -46.35 -26.61 17.99
C SER A 369 -45.22 -26.49 19.02
N PRO A 370 -45.48 -25.99 20.24
CA PRO A 370 -44.46 -25.81 21.28
C PRO A 370 -44.54 -26.83 22.45
N SER A 371 -43.41 -26.92 23.17
CA SER A 371 -43.25 -27.07 24.63
C SER A 371 -42.94 -28.45 25.26
N ARG A 372 -42.11 -28.32 26.31
CA ARG A 372 -41.69 -29.23 27.42
C ARG A 372 -40.57 -30.22 27.04
N SER A 373 -39.48 -30.33 27.80
CA SER A 373 -39.19 -30.08 29.23
C SER A 373 -37.78 -29.56 29.44
#